data_AF-A0A7Y0VRZ8-F1
#
_entry.id   AF-A0A7Y0VRZ8-F1
#
_cell.length_a   1.000
_cell.length_b   1.000
_cell.length_c   1.000
_cell.angle_alpha   90.00
_cell.angle_beta   90.00
_cell.angle_gamma   90.00
#
_symmetry.space_group_name_H-M   'P 1'
#
loop_
_entity.id
_entity.type
_entity.pdbx_description
1 polymer ?
#
loop_
_entity_poly.entity_id
_entity_poly.type
_entity_poly.pdbx_seq_one_letter_code
_entity_poly.pdbx_strand_id
1 'polypeptide(L)'
;MKRIAIMGAGVAGHLAALYFKKRLPGVEVILIGRPDRKRPIVGESTVELTTHFFKGLGLGRLLEEKHYHKYGLTYYLKLRNNPECRNYVVHEAPGVIRMPAYNLNRFSFDKDLRQIVGDQQVQMIEADVTAVDLNAGEHATHLLTLRSAADEQQQLTADWVVDATGRNRFMAKKLKLHKEATYQRSTFWLRLKDFDRSILSSITAHKDKHHCYDPYYVTHHFYGKGYWIWMIPMRSD
;
A
#
# COMPACT_ATOMS: atom_id res chain seq x y z
N MET A 1 -23.09 21.61 4.43
CA MET A 1 -21.92 21.05 3.72
C MET A 1 -22.02 19.53 3.81
N LYS A 2 -21.76 18.79 2.72
CA LYS A 2 -21.81 17.32 2.74
C LYS A 2 -20.54 16.75 3.39
N ARG A 3 -20.66 15.61 4.10
CA ARG A 3 -19.60 14.96 4.87
C ARG A 3 -19.30 13.56 4.36
N ILE A 4 -18.01 13.25 4.20
CA ILE A 4 -17.51 11.90 3.94
C ILE A 4 -16.67 11.47 5.14
N ALA A 5 -17.10 10.42 5.83
CA ALA A 5 -16.33 9.77 6.90
C ALA A 5 -15.54 8.58 6.33
N ILE A 6 -14.21 8.66 6.39
CA ILE A 6 -13.29 7.61 5.96
C ILE A 6 -12.79 6.88 7.19
N MET A 7 -13.12 5.59 7.28
CA MET A 7 -12.75 4.74 8.41
C MET A 7 -11.44 4.01 8.10
N GLY A 8 -10.40 4.29 8.87
CA GLY A 8 -9.09 3.65 8.74
C GLY A 8 -8.02 4.59 8.17
N ALA A 9 -7.25 5.20 9.06
CA ALA A 9 -6.07 6.02 8.75
C ALA A 9 -4.83 5.21 8.30
N GLY A 10 -5.01 4.23 7.39
CA GLY A 10 -3.91 3.59 6.67
C GLY A 10 -3.62 4.28 5.34
N VAL A 11 -2.70 3.73 4.53
CA VAL A 11 -2.38 4.28 3.20
C VAL A 11 -3.63 4.50 2.32
N ALA A 12 -4.56 3.55 2.30
CA ALA A 12 -5.80 3.67 1.51
C ALA A 12 -6.70 4.84 1.98
N GLY A 13 -6.84 5.02 3.30
CA GLY A 13 -7.66 6.10 3.86
C GLY A 13 -7.07 7.49 3.60
N HIS A 14 -5.75 7.63 3.74
CA HIS A 14 -5.06 8.88 3.42
C HIS A 14 -5.13 9.22 1.92
N LEU A 15 -4.92 8.23 1.04
CA LEU A 15 -5.07 8.43 -0.41
C LEU A 15 -6.50 8.79 -0.80
N ALA A 16 -7.50 8.15 -0.19
CA ALA A 16 -8.90 8.48 -0.39
C ALA A 16 -9.21 9.92 0.08
N ALA A 17 -8.67 10.33 1.23
CA ALA A 17 -8.85 11.68 1.75
C ALA A 17 -8.28 12.73 0.78
N LEU A 18 -7.05 12.54 0.28
CA LEU A 18 -6.46 13.41 -0.75
C LEU A 18 -7.29 13.43 -2.03
N TYR A 19 -7.75 12.26 -2.48
CA TYR A 19 -8.56 12.16 -3.69
C TYR A 19 -9.86 12.96 -3.57
N PHE A 20 -10.63 12.77 -2.49
CA PHE A 20 -11.89 13.47 -2.29
C PHE A 20 -11.69 14.97 -2.09
N LYS A 21 -10.68 15.39 -1.31
CA LYS A 21 -10.35 16.81 -1.17
C LYS A 21 -10.04 17.47 -2.51
N LYS A 22 -9.29 16.79 -3.37
CA LYS A 22 -8.92 17.32 -4.70
C LYS A 22 -10.09 17.33 -5.68
N ARG A 23 -10.96 16.32 -5.65
CA ARG A 23 -12.02 16.14 -6.65
C ARG A 23 -13.35 16.75 -6.28
N LEU A 24 -13.62 16.95 -4.99
CA LEU A 24 -14.90 17.43 -4.47
C LEU A 24 -14.68 18.66 -3.57
N PRO A 25 -14.28 19.81 -4.16
CA PRO A 25 -14.15 21.05 -3.39
C PRO A 25 -15.51 21.41 -2.78
N GLY A 26 -15.56 21.65 -1.47
CA GLY A 26 -16.79 21.90 -0.73
C GLY A 26 -17.40 20.69 -0.02
N VAL A 27 -16.74 19.53 -0.05
CA VAL A 27 -17.07 18.39 0.81
C VAL A 27 -16.14 18.35 2.03
N GLU A 28 -16.73 18.20 3.20
CA GLU A 28 -16.01 17.96 4.44
C GLU A 28 -15.55 16.49 4.47
N VAL A 29 -14.23 16.29 4.52
CA VAL A 29 -13.61 14.96 4.53
C VAL A 29 -13.03 14.73 5.91
N ILE A 30 -13.49 13.66 6.55
CA ILE A 30 -13.13 13.28 7.91
C ILE A 30 -12.42 11.93 7.85
N LEU A 31 -11.15 11.89 8.23
CA LEU A 31 -10.36 10.67 8.29
C LEU A 31 -10.25 10.19 9.74
N ILE A 32 -10.73 8.98 10.00
CA ILE A 32 -10.83 8.41 11.35
C ILE A 32 -9.86 7.25 11.48
N GLY A 33 -8.97 7.30 12.46
CA GLY A 33 -8.12 6.16 12.77
C GLY A 33 -6.94 6.51 13.65
N ARG A 34 -6.37 5.49 14.29
CA ARG A 34 -5.22 5.66 15.17
C ARG A 34 -3.88 5.49 14.43
N PRO A 35 -3.01 6.51 14.44
CA PRO A 35 -1.75 6.52 13.70
C PRO A 35 -0.68 5.53 14.17
N ASP A 36 -0.60 5.26 15.48
CA ASP A 36 0.59 4.68 16.13
C ASP A 36 0.45 3.20 16.50
N ARG A 37 -0.55 2.53 15.93
CA ARG A 37 -0.68 1.08 16.16
C ARG A 37 0.44 0.36 15.41
N LYS A 38 1.37 -0.25 16.17
CA LYS A 38 2.35 -1.21 15.62
C LYS A 38 1.58 -2.26 14.83
N ARG A 39 1.69 -2.20 13.51
CA ARG A 39 1.03 -3.11 12.58
C ARG A 39 2.08 -3.68 11.64
N PRO A 40 1.95 -4.96 11.24
CA PRO A 40 2.74 -5.50 10.15
C PRO A 40 2.36 -4.75 8.86
N ILE A 41 3.24 -3.84 8.43
CA ILE A 41 3.10 -3.12 7.16
C ILE A 41 3.97 -3.84 6.12
N VAL A 42 3.36 -4.16 4.98
CA VAL A 42 3.96 -4.80 3.81
C VAL A 42 3.16 -4.36 2.58
N GLY A 43 3.79 -4.39 1.40
CA GLY A 43 3.23 -3.87 0.15
C GLY A 43 4.02 -2.65 -0.31
N GLU A 44 5.27 -2.87 -0.65
CA GLU A 44 6.27 -1.85 -0.99
C GLU A 44 6.43 -1.66 -2.51
N SER A 45 6.14 -2.68 -3.30
CA SER A 45 6.27 -2.63 -4.75
C SER A 45 5.02 -2.01 -5.38
N THR A 46 5.18 -0.91 -6.11
CA THR A 46 4.10 -0.30 -6.90
C THR A 46 4.17 -0.71 -8.37
N VAL A 47 3.12 -0.38 -9.13
CA VAL A 47 3.08 -0.46 -10.59
C VAL A 47 2.87 0.93 -11.18
N GLU A 48 3.02 1.05 -12.49
CA GLU A 48 2.94 2.31 -13.25
C GLU A 48 1.61 3.01 -13.04
N LEU A 49 0.51 2.24 -12.99
CA LEU A 49 -0.83 2.79 -12.74
C LEU A 49 -0.96 3.40 -11.33
N THR A 50 -0.37 2.76 -10.32
CA THR A 50 -0.31 3.31 -8.96
C THR A 50 0.49 4.61 -8.93
N THR A 51 1.61 4.64 -9.66
CA THR A 51 2.45 5.84 -9.77
C THR A 51 1.69 6.97 -10.48
N HIS A 52 0.96 6.66 -11.55
CA HIS A 52 0.12 7.62 -12.25
C HIS A 52 -0.94 8.20 -11.31
N PHE A 53 -1.61 7.36 -10.53
CA PHE A 53 -2.58 7.78 -9.51
C PHE A 53 -1.94 8.68 -8.45
N PHE A 54 -0.78 8.31 -7.91
CA PHE A 54 -0.05 9.12 -6.91
C PHE A 54 0.39 10.47 -7.47
N LYS A 55 0.92 10.52 -8.70
CA LYS A 55 1.22 11.79 -9.38
C LYS A 55 -0.04 12.64 -9.56
N GLY A 56 -1.17 12.02 -9.92
CA GLY A 56 -2.48 12.66 -9.98
C GLY A 56 -2.96 13.26 -8.65
N LEU A 57 -2.51 12.73 -7.51
CA LEU A 57 -2.76 13.27 -6.18
C LEU A 57 -1.74 14.32 -5.72
N GLY A 58 -0.72 14.63 -6.53
CA GLY A 58 0.34 15.58 -6.16
C GLY A 58 1.50 14.95 -5.38
N LEU A 59 1.56 13.62 -5.26
CA LEU A 59 2.61 12.91 -4.54
C LEU A 59 3.87 12.67 -5.38
N GLY A 60 3.95 13.23 -6.59
CA GLY A 60 5.08 13.01 -7.51
C GLY A 60 6.42 13.38 -6.89
N ARG A 61 6.52 14.56 -6.27
CA ARG A 61 7.76 15.04 -5.63
C ARG A 61 8.23 14.11 -4.51
N LEU A 62 7.30 13.66 -3.65
CA LEU A 62 7.58 12.70 -2.58
C LEU A 62 8.22 11.41 -3.14
N LEU A 63 7.65 10.87 -4.22
CA LEU A 63 8.15 9.66 -4.86
C LEU A 63 9.57 9.86 -5.40
N GLU A 64 9.79 10.91 -6.19
CA GLU A 64 11.08 11.18 -6.83
C GLU A 64 12.19 11.47 -5.81
N GLU A 65 11.89 12.20 -4.72
CA GLU A 65 12.91 12.62 -3.75
C GLU A 65 13.23 11.55 -2.71
N LYS A 66 12.28 10.69 -2.33
CA LYS A 66 12.40 9.80 -1.17
C LYS A 66 12.30 8.31 -1.47
N HIS A 67 11.99 7.90 -2.69
CA HIS A 67 11.86 6.49 -3.04
C HIS A 67 12.65 6.12 -4.30
N TYR A 68 13.12 4.88 -4.37
CA TYR A 68 13.81 4.40 -5.57
C TYR A 68 12.82 4.16 -6.69
N HIS A 69 13.22 4.56 -7.90
CA HIS A 69 12.59 4.07 -9.12
C HIS A 69 12.66 2.54 -9.14
N LYS A 70 11.57 1.93 -9.60
CA LYS A 70 11.45 0.52 -9.92
C LYS A 70 11.34 0.43 -11.44
N TYR A 71 12.33 -0.16 -12.08
CA TYR A 71 12.43 -0.25 -13.54
C TYR A 71 11.72 -1.47 -14.13
N GLY A 72 11.16 -2.33 -13.29
CA GLY A 72 10.34 -3.46 -13.76
C GLY A 72 10.25 -4.60 -12.77
N LEU A 73 10.09 -5.80 -13.33
CA LEU A 73 9.94 -7.06 -12.63
C LEU A 73 11.00 -8.02 -13.18
N THR A 74 11.61 -8.80 -12.29
CA THR A 74 12.52 -9.88 -12.67
C THR A 74 12.03 -11.18 -12.06
N TYR A 75 11.89 -12.19 -12.90
CA TYR A 75 11.39 -13.52 -12.57
C TYR A 75 12.53 -14.52 -12.71
N TYR A 76 12.85 -15.21 -11.62
CA TYR A 76 13.88 -16.24 -11.57
C TYR A 76 13.20 -17.61 -11.53
N LEU A 77 13.29 -18.37 -12.62
CA LEU A 77 12.72 -19.70 -12.76
C LEU A 77 13.82 -20.75 -12.55
N LYS A 78 13.71 -21.52 -11.47
CA LYS A 78 14.73 -22.48 -11.08
C LYS A 78 14.80 -23.65 -12.07
N LEU A 79 15.99 -23.93 -12.61
CA LEU A 79 16.17 -25.04 -13.58
C LEU A 79 16.00 -26.43 -12.94
N ARG A 80 16.27 -26.55 -11.64
CA ARG A 80 16.09 -27.79 -10.88
C ARG A 80 15.45 -27.47 -9.53
N ASN A 81 14.47 -28.28 -9.11
CA ASN A 81 13.81 -28.15 -7.81
C ASN A 81 14.70 -28.70 -6.67
N ASN A 82 15.85 -28.07 -6.45
CA ASN A 82 16.84 -28.39 -5.42
C ASN A 82 17.24 -27.07 -4.71
N PRO A 83 17.20 -26.96 -3.37
CA PRO A 83 17.65 -25.78 -2.64
C PRO A 83 19.04 -25.26 -3.04
N GLU A 84 20.00 -26.15 -3.25
CA GLU A 84 21.40 -25.82 -3.60
C GLU A 84 21.57 -25.34 -5.05
N CYS A 85 20.57 -25.54 -5.91
CA CYS A 85 20.65 -25.09 -7.29
C CYS A 85 20.59 -23.55 -7.35
N ARG A 86 21.65 -22.93 -7.86
CA ARG A 86 21.71 -21.47 -8.09
C ARG A 86 21.56 -21.09 -9.58
N ASN A 87 21.12 -22.02 -10.43
CA ASN A 87 20.90 -21.80 -11.86
C ASN A 87 19.43 -21.47 -12.15
N TYR A 88 19.20 -20.33 -12.80
CA TYR A 88 17.87 -19.83 -13.11
C TYR A 88 17.78 -19.39 -14.57
N VAL A 89 16.65 -19.68 -15.21
CA VAL A 89 16.23 -18.89 -16.39
C VAL A 89 15.63 -17.60 -15.85
N VAL A 90 16.07 -16.46 -16.38
CA VAL A 90 15.65 -15.16 -15.88
C VAL A 90 14.87 -14.42 -16.95
N HIS A 91 13.63 -14.07 -16.63
CA HIS A 91 12.81 -13.19 -17.45
C HIS A 91 12.74 -11.82 -16.77
N GLU A 92 13.13 -10.77 -17.48
CA GLU A 92 13.18 -9.41 -16.96
C GLU A 92 12.60 -8.42 -17.96
N ALA A 93 12.20 -7.24 -17.48
CA ALA A 93 11.73 -6.19 -18.36
C ALA A 93 12.85 -5.79 -19.35
N PRO A 94 12.55 -5.70 -20.66
CA PRO A 94 13.58 -5.56 -21.69
C PRO A 94 14.12 -4.13 -21.83
N GLY A 95 13.50 -3.15 -21.19
CA GLY A 95 13.71 -1.72 -21.47
C GLY A 95 13.25 -0.83 -20.32
N VAL A 96 13.73 0.42 -20.32
CA VAL A 96 13.18 1.46 -19.44
C VAL A 96 11.77 1.80 -19.90
N ILE A 97 10.82 1.64 -18.98
CA ILE A 97 9.42 2.06 -19.17
C ILE A 97 9.29 3.58 -19.07
N ARG A 98 8.40 4.18 -19.87
CA ARG A 98 8.20 5.65 -19.92
C ARG A 98 7.79 6.26 -18.58
N MET A 99 7.12 5.50 -17.73
CA MET A 99 6.73 5.91 -16.38
C MET A 99 7.29 4.89 -15.40
N PRO A 100 8.40 5.19 -14.68
CA PRO A 100 8.93 4.26 -13.70
C PRO A 100 7.92 4.06 -12.57
N ALA A 101 7.86 2.83 -12.05
CA ALA A 101 7.21 2.56 -10.79
C ALA A 101 8.16 2.91 -9.63
N TYR A 102 7.75 2.62 -8.39
CA TYR A 102 8.54 2.88 -7.19
C TYR A 102 8.55 1.69 -6.23
N ASN A 103 9.70 1.47 -5.60
CA ASN A 103 9.81 0.61 -4.42
C ASN A 103 9.75 1.51 -3.17
N LEU A 104 8.61 1.49 -2.48
CA LEU A 104 8.32 2.35 -1.34
C LEU A 104 8.86 1.76 -0.05
N ASN A 105 9.55 2.57 0.75
CA ASN A 105 9.63 2.28 2.17
C ASN A 105 8.32 2.72 2.83
N ARG A 106 7.48 1.75 3.19
CA ARG A 106 6.14 2.02 3.71
C ARG A 106 6.12 2.73 5.06
N PHE A 107 7.22 2.74 5.83
CA PHE A 107 7.27 3.52 7.07
C PHE A 107 7.43 5.01 6.77
N SER A 108 8.40 5.38 5.93
CA SER A 108 8.60 6.78 5.55
C SER A 108 7.48 7.29 4.65
N PHE A 109 7.01 6.48 3.69
CA PHE A 109 5.90 6.85 2.81
C PHE A 109 4.61 7.13 3.59
N ASP A 110 4.18 6.21 4.48
CA ASP A 110 2.93 6.40 5.23
C ASP A 110 3.04 7.60 6.21
N LYS A 111 4.22 7.85 6.78
CA LYS A 111 4.51 9.02 7.63
C LYS A 111 4.38 10.32 6.84
N ASP A 112 5.06 10.43 5.71
CA ASP A 112 5.07 11.63 4.88
C ASP A 112 3.69 11.88 4.26
N LEU A 113 2.99 10.82 3.84
CA LEU A 113 1.61 10.91 3.35
C LEU A 113 0.66 11.46 4.41
N ARG A 114 0.80 11.05 5.67
CA ARG A 114 0.00 11.59 6.79
C ARG A 114 0.24 13.07 6.98
N GLN A 115 1.50 13.50 6.93
CA GLN A 115 1.84 14.93 7.03
C GLN A 115 1.18 15.72 5.88
N ILE A 116 1.35 15.26 4.63
CA ILE A 116 0.74 15.89 3.46
C ILE A 116 -0.79 15.99 3.59
N VAL A 117 -1.45 14.96 4.12
CA VAL A 117 -2.92 14.97 4.33
C VAL A 117 -3.32 15.97 5.41
N GLY A 118 -2.55 16.07 6.50
CA GLY A 118 -2.77 17.05 7.56
C GLY A 118 -2.75 18.49 7.04
N ASP A 119 -1.88 18.78 6.07
CA ASP A 119 -1.76 20.10 5.44
C ASP A 119 -2.92 20.44 4.48
N GLN A 120 -3.81 19.49 4.17
CA GLN A 120 -4.89 19.61 3.16
C GLN A 120 -6.29 19.85 3.77
N GLN A 121 -6.36 20.42 4.99
CA GLN A 121 -7.62 20.70 5.71
C GLN A 121 -8.55 19.47 5.82
N VAL A 122 -7.98 18.26 5.87
CA VAL A 122 -8.71 17.03 6.21
C VAL A 122 -8.86 16.99 7.71
N GLN A 123 -10.09 16.86 8.20
CA GLN A 123 -10.30 16.66 9.63
C GLN A 123 -9.83 15.26 10.00
N MET A 124 -8.84 15.15 10.87
CA MET A 124 -8.38 13.87 11.39
C MET A 124 -8.94 13.65 12.80
N ILE A 125 -9.52 12.46 13.02
CA ILE A 125 -10.02 12.05 14.34
C ILE A 125 -9.27 10.79 14.77
N GLU A 126 -8.49 10.91 15.85
CA GLU A 126 -7.76 9.79 16.43
C GLU A 126 -8.66 8.92 17.31
N ALA A 127 -9.44 8.06 16.66
CA ALA A 127 -10.34 7.13 17.32
C ALA A 127 -10.47 5.82 16.54
N ASP A 128 -11.05 4.80 17.18
CA ASP A 128 -11.55 3.63 16.49
C ASP A 128 -13.03 3.77 16.19
N VAL A 129 -13.45 3.36 15.00
CA VAL A 129 -14.88 3.17 14.71
C VAL A 129 -15.32 1.85 15.32
N THR A 130 -16.30 1.89 16.22
CA THR A 130 -16.84 0.72 16.93
C THR A 130 -18.20 0.30 16.39
N ALA A 131 -19.00 1.24 15.90
CA ALA A 131 -20.28 0.99 15.25
C ALA A 131 -20.51 1.97 14.10
N VAL A 132 -21.32 1.54 13.13
CA VAL A 132 -21.82 2.35 12.02
C VAL A 132 -23.29 2.00 11.82
N ASP A 133 -24.19 2.96 11.95
CA ASP A 133 -25.62 2.79 11.69
C ASP A 133 -25.96 3.45 10.35
N LEU A 134 -26.22 2.59 9.36
CA LEU A 134 -26.57 3.01 8.01
C LEU A 134 -28.08 3.27 7.94
N ASN A 135 -28.46 4.54 7.82
CA ASN A 135 -29.83 4.93 7.53
C ASN A 135 -30.17 4.81 6.04
N ALA A 136 -31.44 4.57 5.73
CA ALA A 136 -31.96 4.39 4.37
C ALA A 136 -32.53 5.69 3.79
N GLY A 137 -32.39 5.88 2.48
CA GLY A 137 -32.86 7.05 1.75
C GLY A 137 -31.73 7.90 1.17
N GLU A 138 -32.01 8.61 0.07
CA GLU A 138 -31.01 9.36 -0.72
C GLU A 138 -30.33 10.51 0.05
N HIS A 139 -30.97 11.01 1.10
CA HIS A 139 -30.47 12.11 1.93
C HIS A 139 -30.26 11.71 3.39
N ALA A 140 -30.23 10.39 3.65
CA ALA A 140 -30.03 9.88 4.99
C ALA A 140 -28.61 10.14 5.48
N THR A 141 -28.48 10.63 6.71
CA THR A 141 -27.19 10.75 7.40
C THR A 141 -26.91 9.48 8.18
N HIS A 142 -25.71 8.92 8.06
CA HIS A 142 -25.25 7.76 8.81
C HIS A 142 -24.65 8.19 10.15
N LEU A 143 -24.75 7.33 11.16
CA LEU A 143 -24.15 7.56 12.48
C LEU A 143 -22.96 6.63 12.68
N LEU A 144 -21.83 7.17 13.09
CA LEU A 144 -20.63 6.43 13.46
C LEU A 144 -20.39 6.62 14.95
N THR A 145 -20.18 5.52 15.67
CA THR A 145 -19.74 5.55 17.07
C THR A 145 -18.23 5.35 17.10
N LEU A 146 -17.52 6.30 17.70
CA LEU A 146 -16.07 6.28 17.80
C LEU A 146 -15.64 6.10 19.27
N ARG A 147 -14.49 5.46 19.48
CA ARG A 147 -13.87 5.29 20.79
C ARG A 147 -12.44 5.82 20.75
N SER A 148 -12.12 6.78 21.61
CA SER A 148 -10.78 7.37 21.73
C SER A 148 -9.79 6.40 22.40
N ALA A 149 -8.53 6.80 22.53
CA ALA A 149 -7.54 6.04 23.30
C ALA A 149 -7.80 6.06 24.82
N ALA A 150 -8.55 7.05 25.32
CA ALA A 150 -8.97 7.17 26.72
C ALA A 150 -10.32 6.48 26.99
N ASP A 151 -10.79 5.63 26.08
CA ASP A 151 -12.09 4.95 26.12
C ASP A 151 -13.33 5.86 26.14
N GLU A 152 -13.16 7.14 25.81
CA GLU A 152 -14.26 8.08 25.63
C GLU A 152 -15.03 7.75 24.34
N GLN A 153 -16.36 7.72 24.46
CA GLN A 153 -17.24 7.54 23.31
C GLN A 153 -17.65 8.89 22.73
N GLN A 154 -17.61 8.98 21.40
CA GLN A 154 -18.13 10.13 20.66
C GLN A 154 -18.95 9.63 19.47
N GLN A 155 -19.91 10.44 19.04
CA GLN A 155 -20.72 10.17 17.86
C GLN A 155 -20.37 11.15 16.75
N LEU A 156 -20.34 10.64 15.51
CA LEU A 156 -20.11 11.42 14.31
C LEU A 156 -21.19 11.08 13.28
N THR A 157 -21.77 12.10 12.65
CA THR A 157 -22.68 11.92 11.52
C THR A 157 -22.00 12.25 10.19
N ALA A 158 -22.30 11.47 9.16
CA ALA A 158 -21.80 11.69 7.81
C ALA A 158 -22.82 11.30 6.74
N ASP A 159 -22.79 11.97 5.58
CA ASP A 159 -23.64 11.61 4.43
C ASP A 159 -23.11 10.36 3.71
N TRP A 160 -21.80 10.13 3.77
CA TRP A 160 -21.16 8.98 3.14
C TRP A 160 -20.13 8.35 4.06
N VAL A 161 -20.01 7.02 3.99
CA VAL A 161 -19.02 6.25 4.74
C VAL A 161 -18.12 5.48 3.77
N VAL A 162 -16.81 5.59 3.95
CA VAL A 162 -15.81 4.85 3.19
C VAL A 162 -15.05 3.91 4.13
N ASP A 163 -15.14 2.60 3.89
CA ASP A 163 -14.37 1.62 4.65
C ASP A 163 -12.96 1.44 4.06
N ALA A 164 -11.98 2.08 4.70
CA ALA A 164 -10.56 1.91 4.44
C ALA A 164 -9.85 1.14 5.59
N THR A 165 -10.59 0.31 6.35
CA THR A 165 -10.06 -0.39 7.54
C THR A 165 -9.15 -1.59 7.21
N GLY A 166 -8.90 -1.85 5.93
CA GLY A 166 -7.97 -2.88 5.46
C GLY A 166 -8.38 -4.27 5.92
N ARG A 167 -7.46 -4.99 6.59
CA ARG A 167 -7.70 -6.37 7.07
C ARG A 167 -8.83 -6.49 8.10
N ASN A 168 -9.24 -5.38 8.73
CA ASN A 168 -10.37 -5.40 9.65
C ASN A 168 -11.70 -5.65 8.92
N ARG A 169 -11.82 -5.19 7.66
CA ARG A 169 -12.98 -5.37 6.78
C ARG A 169 -14.30 -5.02 7.47
N PHE A 170 -14.37 -3.86 8.13
CA PHE A 170 -15.46 -3.51 9.04
C PHE A 170 -16.84 -3.63 8.38
N MET A 171 -17.05 -2.93 7.27
CA MET A 171 -18.35 -2.87 6.59
C MET A 171 -18.67 -4.20 5.91
N ALA A 172 -17.68 -4.88 5.32
CA ALA A 172 -17.89 -6.19 4.73
C ALA A 172 -18.35 -7.23 5.77
N LYS A 173 -17.85 -7.16 7.01
CA LYS A 173 -18.33 -8.01 8.12
C LYS A 173 -19.73 -7.60 8.55
N LYS A 174 -19.99 -6.30 8.79
CA LYS A 174 -21.31 -5.79 9.20
C LYS A 174 -22.41 -6.18 8.20
N LEU A 175 -22.13 -6.04 6.91
CA LEU A 175 -23.07 -6.32 5.81
C LEU A 175 -23.08 -7.80 5.39
N LYS A 176 -22.31 -8.67 6.06
CA LYS A 176 -22.19 -10.11 5.73
C LYS A 176 -21.79 -10.37 4.27
N LEU A 177 -20.94 -9.52 3.70
CA LEU A 177 -20.45 -9.61 2.30
C LEU A 177 -19.19 -10.47 2.17
N HIS A 178 -18.92 -11.33 3.16
CA HIS A 178 -17.73 -12.17 3.13
C HIS A 178 -17.86 -13.28 2.08
N LYS A 179 -16.84 -13.43 1.25
CA LYS A 179 -16.66 -14.60 0.39
C LYS A 179 -15.37 -15.30 0.78
N GLU A 180 -15.45 -16.60 1.04
CA GLU A 180 -14.28 -17.41 1.33
C GLU A 180 -13.37 -17.51 0.10
N ALA A 181 -12.06 -17.43 0.33
CA ALA A 181 -11.09 -17.65 -0.72
C ALA A 181 -10.99 -19.14 -1.04
N THR A 182 -10.89 -19.49 -2.32
CA THR A 182 -10.75 -20.89 -2.76
C THR A 182 -9.49 -21.56 -2.21
N TYR A 183 -8.43 -20.77 -1.98
CA TYR A 183 -7.16 -21.26 -1.44
C TYR A 183 -6.57 -20.26 -0.45
N GLN A 184 -6.01 -20.77 0.64
CA GLN A 184 -5.24 -19.97 1.58
C GLN A 184 -3.79 -19.85 1.11
N ARG A 185 -3.23 -18.65 1.20
CA ARG A 185 -1.79 -18.41 1.02
C ARG A 185 -1.22 -17.83 2.30
N SER A 186 -0.10 -18.38 2.76
CA SER A 186 0.62 -17.89 3.92
C SER A 186 1.90 -17.17 3.48
N THR A 187 2.33 -16.20 4.28
CA THR A 187 3.56 -15.47 4.03
C THR A 187 4.21 -15.09 5.35
N PHE A 188 5.53 -15.12 5.37
CA PHE A 188 6.36 -14.47 6.36
C PHE A 188 7.37 -13.61 5.59
N TRP A 189 7.84 -12.54 6.21
CA TRP A 189 8.78 -11.63 5.58
C TRP A 189 9.63 -10.96 6.65
N LEU A 190 10.77 -10.46 6.23
CA LEU A 190 11.72 -9.72 7.05
C LEU A 190 12.31 -8.57 6.23
N ARG A 191 12.91 -7.61 6.91
CA ARG A 191 13.68 -6.52 6.30
C ARG A 191 15.14 -6.72 6.66
N LEU A 192 16.00 -6.64 5.66
CA LEU A 192 17.44 -6.68 5.83
C LEU A 192 17.95 -5.24 5.77
N LYS A 193 18.76 -4.87 6.75
CA LYS A 193 19.52 -3.62 6.76
C LYS A 193 20.91 -3.90 6.21
N ASP A 194 21.49 -2.92 5.51
CA ASP A 194 22.87 -3.00 4.97
C ASP A 194 23.09 -4.25 4.11
N PHE A 195 22.10 -4.59 3.27
CA PHE A 195 22.13 -5.76 2.41
C PHE A 195 23.22 -5.65 1.36
N ASP A 196 24.22 -6.53 1.42
CA ASP A 196 25.24 -6.65 0.38
C ASP A 196 24.65 -7.30 -0.88
N ARG A 197 24.36 -6.48 -1.88
CA ARG A 197 23.84 -6.95 -3.17
C ARG A 197 24.81 -7.82 -3.95
N SER A 198 26.11 -7.84 -3.60
CA SER A 198 27.10 -8.70 -4.24
C SER A 198 26.74 -10.19 -4.11
N ILE A 199 26.00 -10.57 -3.06
CA ILE A 199 25.54 -11.96 -2.87
C ILE A 199 24.71 -12.48 -4.06
N LEU A 200 24.04 -11.59 -4.81
CA LEU A 200 23.26 -11.95 -6.00
C LEU A 200 24.14 -12.39 -7.17
N SER A 201 25.45 -12.07 -7.17
CA SER A 201 26.39 -12.57 -8.18
C SER A 201 26.61 -14.08 -8.09
N SER A 202 26.27 -14.69 -6.96
CA SER A 202 26.32 -16.14 -6.77
C SER A 202 25.20 -16.91 -7.50
N ILE A 203 24.31 -16.19 -8.19
CA ILE A 203 23.23 -16.73 -9.01
C ILE A 203 23.70 -16.81 -10.46
N THR A 204 23.65 -18.01 -11.04
CA THR A 204 23.83 -18.20 -12.49
C THR A 204 22.52 -17.89 -13.19
N ALA A 205 22.44 -16.73 -13.84
CA ALA A 205 21.27 -16.28 -14.59
C ALA A 205 21.45 -16.57 -16.09
N HIS A 206 20.62 -17.45 -16.63
CA HIS A 206 20.49 -17.67 -18.08
C HIS A 206 19.50 -16.64 -18.64
N LYS A 207 20.04 -15.57 -19.22
CA LYS A 207 19.30 -14.47 -19.86
C LYS A 207 20.20 -13.69 -20.81
N ASP A 208 19.59 -12.86 -21.63
CA ASP A 208 20.31 -11.87 -22.42
C ASP A 208 20.93 -10.80 -21.52
N LYS A 209 22.00 -10.14 -22.02
CA LYS A 209 22.66 -9.07 -21.28
C LYS A 209 21.74 -7.86 -21.19
N HIS A 210 21.44 -7.47 -19.95
CA HIS A 210 20.70 -6.25 -19.66
C HIS A 210 21.53 -5.00 -20.00
N HIS A 211 20.89 -3.97 -20.55
CA HIS A 211 21.63 -2.80 -21.09
C HIS A 211 20.98 -1.43 -20.82
N CYS A 212 19.83 -1.36 -20.14
CA CYS A 212 19.05 -0.12 -20.08
C CYS A 212 18.87 0.50 -18.68
N TYR A 213 19.06 -0.27 -17.60
CA TYR A 213 19.08 0.24 -16.22
C TYR A 213 19.90 -0.69 -15.30
N ASP A 214 20.11 -0.33 -14.03
CA ASP A 214 20.68 -1.26 -13.05
C ASP A 214 19.61 -2.29 -12.62
N PRO A 215 19.75 -3.58 -12.98
CA PRO A 215 18.73 -4.61 -12.77
C PRO A 215 18.50 -4.96 -11.30
N TYR A 216 19.26 -4.36 -10.37
CA TYR A 216 18.96 -4.43 -8.95
C TYR A 216 17.68 -3.66 -8.60
N TYR A 217 17.39 -2.53 -9.25
CA TYR A 217 16.26 -1.66 -8.91
C TYR A 217 14.96 -2.09 -9.60
N VAL A 218 14.55 -3.32 -9.34
CA VAL A 218 13.31 -3.95 -9.82
C VAL A 218 12.56 -4.57 -8.64
N THR A 219 11.48 -5.31 -8.89
CA THR A 219 10.99 -6.29 -7.92
C THR A 219 11.37 -7.69 -8.38
N HIS A 220 12.17 -8.37 -7.57
CA HIS A 220 12.66 -9.72 -7.86
C HIS A 220 11.66 -10.75 -7.34
N HIS A 221 11.44 -11.79 -8.14
CA HIS A 221 10.55 -12.91 -7.82
C HIS A 221 11.28 -14.23 -8.06
N PHE A 222 11.61 -14.96 -7.01
CA PHE A 222 12.25 -16.27 -7.11
C PHE A 222 11.20 -17.36 -6.99
N TYR A 223 11.00 -18.12 -8.06
CA TYR A 223 9.97 -19.16 -8.13
C TYR A 223 10.52 -20.53 -7.71
N GLY A 224 9.72 -21.25 -6.95
CA GLY A 224 9.91 -22.66 -6.64
C GLY A 224 8.61 -23.44 -6.76
N LYS A 225 8.63 -24.73 -6.40
CA LYS A 225 7.45 -25.59 -6.47
C LYS A 225 6.41 -25.16 -5.42
N GLY A 226 5.35 -24.47 -5.87
CA GLY A 226 4.23 -24.06 -5.02
C GLY A 226 4.48 -22.79 -4.18
N TYR A 227 5.59 -22.07 -4.40
CA TYR A 227 5.90 -20.84 -3.69
C TYR A 227 6.67 -19.85 -4.57
N TRP A 228 6.76 -18.61 -4.09
CA TRP A 228 7.66 -17.60 -4.62
C TRP A 228 8.20 -16.74 -3.47
N ILE A 229 9.39 -16.18 -3.66
CA ILE A 229 10.04 -15.25 -2.72
C ILE A 229 10.17 -13.92 -3.43
N TRP A 230 9.80 -12.81 -2.76
CA TRP A 230 10.09 -11.48 -3.28
C TRP A 230 11.33 -10.88 -2.62
N MET A 231 12.05 -10.08 -3.40
CA MET A 231 13.05 -9.15 -2.88
C MET A 231 12.79 -7.78 -3.52
N ILE A 232 12.63 -6.77 -2.65
CA ILE A 232 12.30 -5.40 -3.04
C ILE A 232 13.38 -4.50 -2.45
N PRO A 233 14.34 -4.01 -3.25
CA PRO A 233 15.27 -2.98 -2.81
C PRO A 233 14.52 -1.68 -2.57
N MET A 234 14.71 -1.12 -1.38
CA MET A 234 14.04 0.10 -0.94
C MET A 234 15.06 1.04 -0.34
N ARG A 235 14.76 2.33 -0.40
CA ARG A 235 15.51 3.33 0.34
C ARG A 235 15.15 3.23 1.83
N SER A 236 16.14 3.27 2.70
CA SER A 236 15.92 3.55 4.12
C SER A 236 16.48 4.92 4.44
N ASP A 237 15.83 5.61 5.38
CA ASP A 237 16.42 6.75 6.07
C ASP A 237 17.59 6.27 6.97
#